data_AF-A0A1V8TVL4-F1
#
_entry.id   AF-A0A1V8TVL4-F1
#
_cell.length_a   1.000
_cell.length_b   1.000
_cell.length_c   1.000
_cell.angle_alpha   90.00
_cell.angle_beta   90.00
_cell.angle_gamma   90.00
#
_symmetry.space_group_name_H-M   'P 1'
#
loop_
_entity.id
_entity.type
_entity.pdbx_description
1 polymer ?
#
loop_
_entity_poly.entity_id
_entity_poly.type
_entity_poly.pdbx_seq_one_letter_code
_entity_poly.pdbx_strand_id
1 'polypeptide(L)'
;DALLNEPKPSEEPYAGRKHDGTPILDNQLGQPDSEAERLREQEKENFVQEELYIHGKLCIVDDRIAICGSSNINDRSQLGFHDSELAIVMEDTLPLETTMDGNPYEAGHHAATLRRTLWREHLGLLPAQPNDASEDVNAQPPNIDGSGQNDYMAGDEWDKFVSDPLNDELWEMWTTRATVNTGVFRHLFHADPDDNVKTFEEYDAFLGAKGSRKMGHLFDMYQPVDVVRQELDKIKGHLVWMPLDFLCNAEMAEKGLQVNSYTESVYT
;
A
#
# COMPACT_ATOMS: atom_id res chain seq x y z
N ASP A 1 3.71 8.16 11.49
CA ASP A 1 3.74 8.66 10.12
C ASP A 1 3.93 7.59 9.05
N ALA A 2 2.90 6.76 8.82
CA ALA A 2 2.90 5.89 7.64
C ALA A 2 2.76 6.71 6.34
N LEU A 3 2.11 7.88 6.45
CA LEU A 3 2.04 8.94 5.45
C LEU A 3 2.92 10.12 5.89
N LEU A 4 2.67 11.35 5.42
CA LEU A 4 3.32 12.55 5.93
C LEU A 4 2.44 13.29 6.94
N ASN A 5 3.07 13.80 8.00
CA ASN A 5 2.52 14.63 9.08
C ASN A 5 1.53 13.95 10.05
N GLU A 6 1.37 12.64 9.96
CA GLU A 6 0.65 11.80 10.91
C GLU A 6 1.54 11.37 12.09
N PRO A 7 1.00 11.35 13.32
CA PRO A 7 1.71 10.80 14.47
C PRO A 7 2.14 9.36 14.22
N LYS A 8 3.18 8.90 14.91
CA LYS A 8 3.47 7.46 14.89
C LYS A 8 2.38 6.69 15.62
N PRO A 9 2.08 5.45 15.20
CA PRO A 9 1.25 4.56 15.98
C PRO A 9 1.65 4.55 17.46
N SER A 10 2.92 4.50 17.85
CA SER A 10 3.32 4.53 19.27
C SER A 10 3.06 5.87 20.00
N GLU A 11 2.86 6.96 19.26
CA GLU A 11 2.63 8.32 19.76
C GLU A 11 1.14 8.68 19.81
N GLU A 12 0.29 7.98 19.04
CA GLU A 12 -1.15 8.18 19.02
C GLU A 12 -1.83 7.99 20.40
N PRO A 13 -2.94 8.71 20.66
CA PRO A 13 -3.70 8.54 21.89
C PRO A 13 -4.41 7.17 21.93
N TYR A 14 -4.73 6.72 23.14
CA TYR A 14 -5.54 5.52 23.38
C TYR A 14 -6.43 5.73 24.60
N ALA A 15 -7.45 4.89 24.76
CA ALA A 15 -8.34 4.92 25.91
C ALA A 15 -7.53 4.70 27.21
N GLY A 16 -7.39 5.75 28.03
CA GLY A 16 -6.51 5.74 29.22
C GLY A 16 -5.33 6.73 29.17
N ARG A 17 -5.14 7.47 28.06
CA ARG A 17 -4.26 8.64 27.97
C ARG A 17 -5.04 9.94 27.85
N LYS A 18 -4.42 11.04 28.28
CA LYS A 18 -4.90 12.40 27.97
C LYS A 18 -4.67 12.72 26.49
N HIS A 19 -5.34 13.76 25.98
CA HIS A 19 -5.18 14.25 24.60
C HIS A 19 -3.74 14.60 24.21
N ASP A 20 -2.87 14.88 25.18
CA ASP A 20 -1.44 15.18 24.98
C ASP A 20 -0.54 13.93 25.00
N GLY A 21 -1.12 12.72 25.04
CA GLY A 21 -0.37 11.48 25.07
C GLY A 21 0.22 11.12 26.44
N THR A 22 -0.12 11.83 27.53
CA THR A 22 0.35 11.45 28.87
C THR A 22 -0.60 10.43 29.54
N PRO A 23 -0.08 9.44 30.32
CA PRO A 23 -0.91 8.46 31.03
C PRO A 23 -1.88 9.13 32.00
N ILE A 24 -3.10 8.61 32.12
CA ILE A 24 -3.97 8.90 33.26
C ILE A 24 -3.43 8.10 34.45
N LEU A 25 -2.90 8.81 35.45
CA LEU A 25 -2.38 8.22 36.68
C LEU A 25 -3.51 8.09 37.72
N ASP A 26 -3.49 7.02 38.50
CA ASP A 26 -4.30 6.94 39.72
C ASP A 26 -3.79 7.99 40.71
N ASN A 27 -4.69 8.90 41.09
CA ASN A 27 -4.45 10.02 41.99
C ASN A 27 -3.92 9.61 43.38
N GLN A 28 -3.99 8.32 43.77
CA GLN A 28 -3.52 7.85 45.08
C GLN A 28 -2.13 7.21 45.10
N LEU A 29 -1.64 6.68 43.98
CA LEU A 29 -0.39 5.89 43.94
C LEU A 29 0.62 6.36 42.88
N GLY A 30 0.23 7.28 41.98
CA GLY A 30 1.10 7.70 40.87
C GLY A 30 1.43 6.55 39.91
N GLN A 31 0.63 5.48 39.94
CA GLN A 31 0.69 4.34 39.04
C GLN A 31 -0.32 4.55 37.90
N PRO A 32 -0.14 3.91 36.73
CA PRO A 32 -1.14 3.92 35.68
C PRO A 32 -2.47 3.39 36.23
N ASP A 33 -3.58 4.01 35.84
CA ASP A 33 -4.91 3.51 36.20
C ASP A 33 -5.10 2.07 35.68
N SER A 34 -5.47 1.13 36.56
CA SER A 34 -5.71 -0.28 36.20
C SER A 34 -6.75 -0.47 35.10
N GLU A 35 -7.71 0.45 34.98
CA GLU A 35 -8.67 0.45 33.89
C GLU A 35 -8.04 0.93 32.58
N ALA A 36 -7.14 1.92 32.64
CA ALA A 36 -6.37 2.40 31.48
C ALA A 36 -5.42 1.31 30.93
N GLU A 37 -4.74 0.56 31.80
CA GLU A 37 -3.89 -0.57 31.38
C GLU A 37 -4.71 -1.68 30.71
N ARG A 38 -5.90 -1.98 31.24
CA ARG A 38 -6.80 -2.96 30.64
C ARG A 38 -7.29 -2.52 29.25
N LEU A 39 -7.69 -1.26 29.10
CA LEU A 39 -8.13 -0.70 27.82
C LEU A 39 -6.99 -0.65 26.80
N ARG A 40 -5.77 -0.36 27.26
CA ARG A 40 -4.54 -0.39 26.46
C ARG A 40 -4.24 -1.78 25.93
N GLU A 41 -4.35 -2.81 26.76
CA GLU A 41 -4.13 -4.19 26.30
C GLU A 41 -5.27 -4.70 25.38
N GLN A 42 -6.51 -4.22 25.59
CA GLN A 42 -7.65 -4.55 24.71
C GLN A 42 -7.46 -4.01 23.28
N GLU A 43 -6.69 -2.95 23.09
CA GLU A 43 -6.38 -2.38 21.76
C GLU A 43 -5.84 -3.43 20.79
N LYS A 44 -5.14 -4.46 21.27
CA LYS A 44 -4.61 -5.56 20.44
C LYS A 44 -5.69 -6.26 19.61
N GLU A 45 -6.93 -6.26 20.07
CA GLU A 45 -8.07 -6.84 19.36
C GLU A 45 -8.46 -6.03 18.11
N ASN A 46 -7.98 -4.78 17.99
CA ASN A 46 -8.37 -3.83 16.95
C ASN A 46 -7.31 -3.64 15.86
N PHE A 47 -6.08 -4.14 16.04
CA PHE A 47 -5.10 -4.12 14.95
C PHE A 47 -5.49 -5.14 13.90
N VAL A 48 -5.67 -4.64 12.68
CA VAL A 48 -6.02 -5.42 11.50
C VAL A 48 -5.10 -5.02 10.35
N GLN A 49 -4.78 -5.99 9.50
CA GLN A 49 -4.17 -5.78 8.20
C GLN A 49 -5.12 -6.30 7.13
N GLU A 50 -5.15 -5.64 5.98
CA GLU A 50 -5.84 -6.11 4.76
C GLU A 50 -5.07 -5.64 3.52
N GLU A 51 -5.18 -6.38 2.42
CA GLU A 51 -4.58 -5.98 1.16
C GLU A 51 -5.28 -4.75 0.55
N LEU A 52 -4.48 -3.87 -0.05
CA LEU A 52 -5.01 -2.85 -0.95
C LEU A 52 -5.15 -3.49 -2.34
N TYR A 53 -6.38 -3.81 -2.72
CA TYR A 53 -6.65 -4.48 -3.99
C TYR A 53 -6.30 -3.60 -5.19
N ILE A 54 -5.18 -3.92 -5.87
CA ILE A 54 -4.69 -3.18 -7.05
C ILE A 54 -5.58 -3.51 -8.25
N HIS A 55 -6.57 -2.66 -8.50
CA HIS A 55 -7.50 -2.82 -9.62
C HIS A 55 -7.18 -1.91 -10.82
N GLY A 56 -6.17 -1.04 -10.71
CA GLY A 56 -5.76 -0.15 -11.79
C GLY A 56 -5.16 -0.91 -12.98
N LYS A 57 -5.51 -0.51 -14.20
CA LYS A 57 -4.87 -0.96 -15.44
C LYS A 57 -4.21 0.23 -16.07
N LEU A 58 -2.99 0.50 -15.60
CA LEU A 58 -2.21 1.68 -15.94
C LEU A 58 -0.82 1.26 -16.38
N CYS A 59 -0.36 1.81 -17.51
CA CYS A 59 1.02 1.71 -17.96
C CYS A 59 1.54 3.13 -18.21
N ILE A 60 2.69 3.46 -17.63
CA ILE A 60 3.38 4.73 -17.86
C ILE A 60 4.72 4.40 -18.50
N VAL A 61 5.03 5.06 -19.62
CA VAL A 61 6.25 4.84 -20.39
C VAL A 61 7.02 6.15 -20.52
N ASP A 62 8.27 6.12 -20.08
CA ASP A 62 9.27 7.20 -20.18
C ASP A 62 8.77 8.57 -19.69
N ASP A 63 7.83 8.60 -18.74
CA ASP A 63 7.10 9.81 -18.31
C ASP A 63 6.47 10.62 -19.46
N ARG A 64 6.17 9.99 -20.59
CA ARG A 64 5.59 10.66 -21.79
C ARG A 64 4.23 10.11 -22.17
N ILE A 65 4.05 8.80 -22.03
CA ILE A 65 2.84 8.10 -22.45
C ILE A 65 2.20 7.47 -21.21
N ALA A 66 0.91 7.73 -21.02
CA ALA A 66 0.08 7.01 -20.06
C ALA A 66 -1.02 6.25 -20.81
N ILE A 67 -1.11 4.95 -20.56
CA ILE A 67 -2.18 4.08 -21.06
C ILE A 67 -3.04 3.69 -19.87
N CYS A 68 -4.31 4.04 -19.89
CA CYS A 68 -5.25 3.63 -18.84
C CYS A 68 -6.55 3.08 -19.44
N GLY A 69 -7.21 2.18 -18.73
CA GLY A 69 -8.43 1.57 -19.23
C GLY A 69 -8.95 0.44 -18.33
N SER A 70 -9.73 -0.44 -18.94
CA SER A 70 -10.28 -1.63 -18.29
C SER A 70 -9.48 -2.91 -18.58
N SER A 71 -8.66 -2.91 -19.63
CA SER A 71 -7.93 -4.10 -20.13
C SER A 71 -6.82 -4.55 -19.17
N ASN A 72 -6.98 -5.73 -18.57
CA ASN A 72 -5.94 -6.39 -17.78
C ASN A 72 -4.76 -6.84 -18.66
N ILE A 73 -3.63 -7.18 -18.04
CA ILE A 73 -2.53 -7.87 -18.72
C ILE A 73 -2.82 -9.38 -18.73
N ASN A 74 -3.73 -9.80 -19.60
CA ASN A 74 -4.13 -11.20 -19.78
C ASN A 74 -4.80 -11.41 -21.16
N ASP A 75 -4.94 -12.66 -21.61
CA ASP A 75 -5.47 -13.00 -22.93
C ASP A 75 -6.96 -12.63 -23.05
N ARG A 76 -7.73 -12.81 -21.97
CA ARG A 76 -9.15 -12.40 -21.89
C ARG A 76 -9.36 -10.92 -22.27
N SER A 77 -8.50 -10.02 -21.78
CA SER A 77 -8.63 -8.59 -22.01
C SER A 77 -7.88 -8.10 -23.26
N GLN A 78 -6.84 -8.81 -23.73
CA GLN A 78 -5.97 -8.31 -24.82
C GLN A 78 -6.22 -8.91 -26.21
N LEU A 79 -6.78 -10.11 -26.33
CA LEU A 79 -6.98 -10.76 -27.63
C LEU A 79 -8.11 -10.16 -28.48
N GLY A 80 -9.00 -9.38 -27.86
CA GLY A 80 -10.06 -8.62 -28.54
C GLY A 80 -11.26 -9.43 -29.04
N PHE A 81 -11.22 -10.76 -28.95
CA PHE A 81 -12.36 -11.65 -29.24
C PHE A 81 -12.96 -12.32 -27.99
N HIS A 82 -12.47 -11.93 -26.80
CA HIS A 82 -13.01 -12.31 -25.50
C HIS A 82 -13.81 -11.16 -24.90
N ASP A 83 -13.32 -10.49 -23.85
CA ASP A 83 -14.03 -9.42 -23.17
C ASP A 83 -13.98 -8.12 -23.99
N SER A 84 -15.02 -7.30 -23.84
CA SER A 84 -15.05 -5.96 -24.42
C SER A 84 -14.33 -4.98 -23.50
N GLU A 85 -13.25 -4.40 -23.98
CA GLU A 85 -12.40 -3.49 -23.20
C GLU A 85 -12.32 -2.10 -23.84
N LEU A 86 -12.02 -1.09 -23.04
CA LEU A 86 -11.69 0.25 -23.50
C LEU A 86 -10.39 0.71 -22.86
N ALA A 87 -9.51 1.30 -23.66
CA ALA A 87 -8.28 1.94 -23.20
C ALA A 87 -8.07 3.25 -23.94
N ILE A 88 -7.41 4.19 -23.26
CA ILE A 88 -7.00 5.49 -23.81
C ILE A 88 -5.47 5.52 -23.74
N VAL A 89 -4.85 5.96 -24.83
CA VAL A 89 -3.43 6.31 -24.89
C VAL A 89 -3.33 7.82 -24.82
N MET A 90 -2.65 8.32 -23.80
CA MET A 90 -2.47 9.74 -23.54
C MET A 90 -1.00 10.10 -23.72
N GLU A 91 -0.72 10.93 -24.72
CA GLU A 91 0.57 11.56 -24.94
C GLU A 91 0.38 13.07 -24.77
N ASP A 92 0.94 13.62 -23.70
CA ASP A 92 0.77 15.02 -23.38
C ASP A 92 1.75 15.88 -24.21
N THR A 93 1.25 17.01 -24.70
CA THR A 93 2.04 17.99 -25.47
C THR A 93 2.63 19.10 -24.60
N LEU A 94 2.23 19.18 -23.32
CA LEU A 94 2.81 20.12 -22.37
C LEU A 94 4.15 19.55 -21.85
N PRO A 95 5.31 20.15 -22.21
CA PRO A 95 6.60 19.66 -21.76
C PRO A 95 6.80 19.92 -20.26
N LEU A 96 7.46 18.99 -19.60
CA LEU A 96 7.94 19.10 -18.22
C LEU A 96 9.45 18.81 -18.19
N GLU A 97 10.25 19.83 -17.90
CA GLU A 97 11.69 19.68 -17.70
C GLU A 97 11.98 18.88 -16.43
N THR A 98 12.74 17.80 -16.56
CA THR A 98 13.09 16.89 -15.46
C THR A 98 14.45 16.22 -15.74
N THR A 99 14.73 15.13 -15.04
CA THR A 99 15.91 14.29 -15.30
C THR A 99 15.51 12.83 -15.41
N MET A 100 16.34 12.07 -16.13
CA MET A 100 16.22 10.63 -16.30
C MET A 100 17.63 10.05 -16.19
N ASP A 101 17.89 9.25 -15.15
CA ASP A 101 19.24 8.76 -14.83
C ASP A 101 20.26 9.91 -14.70
N GLY A 102 19.85 10.99 -14.02
CA GLY A 102 20.66 12.18 -13.76
C GLY A 102 20.91 13.09 -14.97
N ASN A 103 20.42 12.73 -16.15
CA ASN A 103 20.57 13.53 -17.37
C ASN A 103 19.34 14.42 -17.59
N PRO A 104 19.49 15.66 -18.10
CA PRO A 104 18.35 16.48 -18.49
C PRO A 104 17.40 15.75 -19.45
N TYR A 105 16.11 15.76 -19.15
CA TYR A 105 15.08 15.03 -19.88
C TYR A 105 13.79 15.85 -19.97
N GLU A 106 13.16 15.87 -21.14
CA GLU A 106 11.86 16.49 -21.35
C GLU A 106 10.78 15.40 -21.29
N ALA A 107 9.94 15.45 -20.26
CA ALA A 107 8.82 14.54 -20.05
C ALA A 107 7.48 15.16 -20.50
N GLY A 108 6.43 14.35 -20.58
CA GLY A 108 5.05 14.83 -20.74
C GLY A 108 4.44 15.15 -19.38
N HIS A 109 3.88 16.34 -19.21
CA HIS A 109 3.40 16.81 -17.90
C HIS A 109 2.42 15.81 -17.25
N HIS A 110 1.40 15.34 -17.97
CA HIS A 110 0.42 14.40 -17.41
C HIS A 110 1.04 13.07 -16.93
N ALA A 111 1.82 12.40 -17.78
CA ALA A 111 2.40 11.10 -17.46
C ALA A 111 3.41 11.20 -16.30
N ALA A 112 4.28 12.23 -16.32
CA ALA A 112 5.24 12.48 -15.26
C ALA A 112 4.56 12.77 -13.92
N THR A 113 3.59 13.70 -13.89
CA THR A 113 2.92 14.09 -12.64
C THR A 113 2.09 12.95 -12.06
N LEU A 114 1.40 12.17 -12.90
CA LEU A 114 0.69 10.95 -12.48
C LEU A 114 1.64 9.95 -11.80
N ARG A 115 2.77 9.64 -12.44
CA ARG A 115 3.77 8.69 -11.93
C ARG A 115 4.35 9.16 -10.60
N ARG A 116 4.68 10.45 -10.48
CA ARG A 116 5.20 11.06 -9.24
C ARG A 116 4.19 10.96 -8.09
N THR A 117 2.91 11.27 -8.33
CA THR A 117 1.87 11.15 -7.31
C THR A 117 1.69 9.71 -6.83
N LEU A 118 1.62 8.74 -7.76
CA LEU A 118 1.49 7.31 -7.42
C LEU A 118 2.68 6.80 -6.61
N TRP A 119 3.90 7.18 -7.00
CA TRP A 119 5.09 6.77 -6.27
C TRP A 119 5.13 7.36 -4.86
N ARG A 120 4.73 8.63 -4.72
CA ARG A 120 4.62 9.27 -3.42
C ARG A 120 3.56 8.61 -2.56
N GLU A 121 2.39 8.25 -3.10
CA GLU A 121 1.37 7.47 -2.39
C GLU A 121 1.95 6.15 -1.87
N HIS A 122 2.51 5.33 -2.77
CA HIS A 122 3.06 4.02 -2.44
C HIS A 122 4.19 4.08 -1.41
N LEU A 123 5.04 5.10 -1.49
CA LEU A 123 6.11 5.33 -0.53
C LEU A 123 5.58 5.89 0.80
N GLY A 124 4.43 6.58 0.83
CA GLY A 124 3.96 7.31 2.02
C GLY A 124 4.58 8.71 2.12
N LEU A 125 4.73 9.38 0.99
CA LEU A 125 5.25 10.74 0.79
C LEU A 125 4.15 11.73 0.37
N LEU A 126 2.90 11.38 0.68
CA LEU A 126 1.73 12.26 0.60
C LEU A 126 1.17 12.46 2.02
N PRO A 127 0.51 13.59 2.30
CA PRO A 127 -0.26 13.77 3.51
C PRO A 127 -1.42 12.76 3.59
N ALA A 128 -1.91 12.48 4.79
CA ALA A 128 -3.17 11.75 4.94
C ALA A 128 -4.33 12.54 4.31
N GLN A 129 -5.16 11.85 3.53
CA GLN A 129 -6.35 12.45 2.94
C GLN A 129 -7.49 12.45 3.97
N PRO A 130 -8.29 13.54 4.06
CA PRO A 130 -9.47 13.55 4.91
C PRO A 130 -10.55 12.61 4.36
N ASN A 131 -11.40 12.11 5.24
CA ASN A 131 -12.58 11.32 4.82
C ASN A 131 -13.56 12.14 3.96
N ASP A 132 -13.58 13.46 4.13
CA ASP A 132 -14.36 14.39 3.33
C ASP A 132 -13.43 15.12 2.37
N ALA A 133 -13.43 14.69 1.11
CA ALA A 133 -12.62 15.26 0.04
C ALA A 133 -13.40 16.32 -0.77
N SER A 134 -14.54 16.82 -0.29
CA SER A 134 -15.36 17.80 -1.03
C SER A 134 -14.65 19.12 -1.34
N GLU A 135 -13.64 19.48 -0.54
CA GLU A 135 -12.78 20.65 -0.75
C GLU A 135 -11.44 20.31 -1.43
N ASP A 136 -11.18 19.03 -1.73
CA ASP A 136 -9.97 18.61 -2.45
C ASP A 136 -10.17 18.84 -3.96
N VAL A 137 -9.29 19.64 -4.56
CA VAL A 137 -9.30 19.92 -6.00
C VAL A 137 -9.15 18.64 -6.84
N ASN A 138 -8.41 17.64 -6.35
CA ASN A 138 -8.21 16.36 -7.03
C ASN A 138 -9.46 15.47 -6.99
N ALA A 139 -10.43 15.77 -6.11
CA ALA A 139 -11.72 15.10 -6.06
C ALA A 139 -12.82 15.82 -6.86
N GLN A 140 -12.51 16.96 -7.47
CA GLN A 140 -13.45 17.72 -8.29
C GLN A 140 -13.43 17.26 -9.76
N PRO A 141 -14.55 17.41 -10.48
CA PRO A 141 -14.55 17.17 -11.93
C PRO A 141 -13.58 18.14 -12.64
N PRO A 142 -13.03 17.74 -13.80
CA PRO A 142 -12.23 18.65 -14.62
C PRO A 142 -13.04 19.89 -15.02
N ASN A 143 -12.57 21.09 -14.66
CA ASN A 143 -13.27 22.34 -14.97
C ASN A 143 -12.83 22.91 -16.33
N ILE A 144 -13.80 23.39 -17.12
CA ILE A 144 -13.59 23.92 -18.50
C ILE A 144 -12.71 25.18 -18.52
N ASP A 145 -12.68 25.95 -17.44
CA ASP A 145 -11.92 27.21 -17.32
C ASP A 145 -10.50 27.03 -16.75
N GLY A 146 -10.08 25.79 -16.48
CA GLY A 146 -8.76 25.49 -15.90
C GLY A 146 -8.67 25.76 -14.38
N SER A 147 -9.76 26.12 -13.70
CA SER A 147 -9.81 26.32 -12.25
C SER A 147 -9.75 25.01 -11.44
N GLY A 148 -9.69 23.85 -12.10
CA GLY A 148 -9.64 22.51 -11.50
C GLY A 148 -8.43 21.70 -12.00
N GLN A 149 -7.25 22.33 -12.04
CA GLN A 149 -6.01 21.58 -12.27
C GLN A 149 -5.70 20.72 -11.03
N ASN A 150 -5.35 19.46 -11.26
CA ASN A 150 -4.94 18.56 -10.18
C ASN A 150 -3.73 19.16 -9.44
N ASP A 151 -3.81 19.19 -8.12
CA ASP A 151 -2.68 19.52 -7.26
C ASP A 151 -1.86 18.26 -7.00
N TYR A 152 -0.71 18.17 -7.66
CA TYR A 152 0.29 17.11 -7.44
C TYR A 152 1.38 17.54 -6.45
N MET A 153 1.15 18.65 -5.72
CA MET A 153 2.06 19.26 -4.74
C MET A 153 3.42 19.61 -5.37
N ALA A 154 3.36 20.33 -6.49
CA ALA A 154 4.50 20.66 -7.32
C ALA A 154 5.61 21.40 -6.55
N GLY A 155 6.85 20.97 -6.73
CA GLY A 155 8.05 21.68 -6.24
C GLY A 155 8.39 21.48 -4.76
N ASP A 156 7.60 20.69 -4.03
CA ASP A 156 7.99 20.27 -2.68
C ASP A 156 9.23 19.35 -2.70
N GLU A 157 9.74 18.99 -1.52
CA GLU A 157 10.94 18.15 -1.43
C GLU A 157 10.71 16.73 -1.98
N TRP A 158 9.49 16.22 -1.89
CA TRP A 158 9.15 14.85 -2.27
C TRP A 158 8.87 14.73 -3.77
N ASP A 159 8.24 15.72 -4.39
CA ASP A 159 8.12 15.86 -5.85
C ASP A 159 9.52 15.89 -6.49
N LYS A 160 10.45 16.66 -5.92
CA LYS A 160 11.85 16.66 -6.38
C LYS A 160 12.52 15.31 -6.18
N PHE A 161 12.34 14.69 -5.01
CA PHE A 161 12.94 13.39 -4.69
C PHE A 161 12.50 12.30 -5.66
N VAL A 162 11.21 12.25 -5.98
CA VAL A 162 10.69 11.27 -6.94
C VAL A 162 10.87 11.70 -8.39
N SER A 163 11.33 12.92 -8.69
CA SER A 163 11.25 13.47 -10.06
C SER A 163 11.97 12.62 -11.11
N ASP A 164 13.14 12.07 -10.79
CA ASP A 164 13.90 11.15 -11.64
C ASP A 164 13.57 9.70 -11.27
N PRO A 165 12.87 8.94 -12.14
CA PRO A 165 12.43 7.60 -11.79
C PRO A 165 13.57 6.56 -11.77
N LEU A 166 14.78 6.93 -12.22
CA LEU A 166 15.96 6.05 -12.26
C LEU A 166 17.00 6.44 -11.18
N ASN A 167 16.60 7.27 -10.21
CA ASN A 167 17.46 7.67 -9.11
C ASN A 167 17.76 6.50 -8.16
N ASP A 168 19.04 6.28 -7.84
CA ASP A 168 19.50 5.22 -6.94
C ASP A 168 18.97 5.36 -5.49
N GLU A 169 18.95 6.58 -4.94
CA GLU A 169 18.43 6.85 -3.58
C GLU A 169 16.91 6.58 -3.51
N LEU A 170 16.20 6.86 -4.59
CA LEU A 170 14.77 6.55 -4.73
C LEU A 170 14.53 5.04 -4.78
N TRP A 171 15.35 4.30 -5.55
CA TRP A 171 15.29 2.85 -5.58
C TRP A 171 15.67 2.21 -4.23
N GLU A 172 16.67 2.76 -3.54
CA GLU A 172 17.05 2.34 -2.18
C GLU A 172 15.88 2.55 -1.20
N MET A 173 15.21 3.72 -1.25
CA MET A 173 14.04 3.98 -0.41
C MET A 173 12.89 3.01 -0.73
N TRP A 174 12.60 2.79 -2.02
CA TRP A 174 11.55 1.88 -2.49
C TRP A 174 11.76 0.47 -1.95
N THR A 175 12.95 -0.09 -2.18
CA THR A 175 13.29 -1.46 -1.78
C THR A 175 13.42 -1.62 -0.27
N THR A 176 13.94 -0.60 0.43
CA THR A 176 14.03 -0.61 1.90
C THR A 176 12.66 -0.60 2.53
N ARG A 177 11.75 0.29 2.08
CA ARG A 177 10.38 0.35 2.61
C ARG A 177 9.62 -0.95 2.34
N ALA A 178 9.70 -1.49 1.11
CA ALA A 178 9.11 -2.78 0.79
C ALA A 178 9.63 -3.90 1.71
N THR A 179 10.95 -3.95 1.94
CA THR A 179 11.58 -4.95 2.83
C THR A 179 11.11 -4.84 4.27
N VAL A 180 11.10 -3.62 4.82
CA VAL A 180 10.67 -3.36 6.19
C VAL A 180 9.19 -3.67 6.35
N ASN A 181 8.33 -3.15 5.47
CA ASN A 181 6.89 -3.36 5.53
C ASN A 181 6.53 -4.85 5.44
N THR A 182 7.10 -5.59 4.46
CA THR A 182 6.89 -7.05 4.34
C THR A 182 7.30 -7.77 5.63
N GLY A 183 8.44 -7.40 6.23
CA GLY A 183 8.91 -7.99 7.49
C GLY A 183 7.96 -7.74 8.65
N VAL A 184 7.46 -6.50 8.80
CA VAL A 184 6.53 -6.13 9.88
C VAL A 184 5.18 -6.83 9.70
N PHE A 185 4.60 -6.82 8.49
CA PHE A 185 3.32 -7.49 8.23
C PHE A 185 3.40 -9.00 8.47
N ARG A 186 4.48 -9.65 8.01
CA ARG A 186 4.76 -11.05 8.34
C ARG A 186 4.85 -11.27 9.84
N HIS A 187 5.66 -10.48 10.54
CA HIS A 187 5.92 -10.67 11.98
C HIS A 187 4.66 -10.49 12.83
N LEU A 188 3.92 -9.39 12.62
CA LEU A 188 2.80 -9.02 13.48
C LEU A 188 1.53 -9.80 13.15
N PHE A 189 1.25 -10.02 11.86
CA PHE A 189 -0.04 -10.53 11.41
C PHE A 189 0.02 -11.94 10.83
N HIS A 190 1.22 -12.47 10.55
CA HIS A 190 1.39 -13.62 9.66
C HIS A 190 0.60 -13.38 8.37
N ALA A 191 0.84 -12.23 7.74
CA ALA A 191 0.22 -11.86 6.49
C ALA A 191 0.61 -12.86 5.39
N ASP A 192 -0.38 -13.33 4.64
CA ASP A 192 -0.23 -14.13 3.44
C ASP A 192 -0.60 -13.31 2.19
N PRO A 193 -0.06 -13.63 1.01
CA PRO A 193 0.95 -14.67 0.70
C PRO A 193 2.34 -14.41 1.32
N ASP A 194 3.19 -15.44 1.44
CA ASP A 194 4.54 -15.32 2.02
C ASP A 194 5.57 -16.32 1.46
N ASP A 195 6.79 -15.86 1.14
CA ASP A 195 7.86 -16.69 0.57
C ASP A 195 8.37 -17.82 1.49
N ASN A 196 8.10 -17.73 2.79
CA ASN A 196 8.45 -18.80 3.74
C ASN A 196 7.43 -19.94 3.76
N VAL A 197 6.35 -19.84 2.99
CA VAL A 197 5.27 -20.84 2.90
C VAL A 197 5.22 -21.42 1.49
N LYS A 198 5.72 -22.63 1.32
CA LYS A 198 5.94 -23.26 0.00
C LYS A 198 4.96 -24.39 -0.31
N THR A 199 4.25 -24.93 0.68
CA THR A 199 3.22 -25.95 0.49
C THR A 199 1.93 -25.62 1.25
N PHE A 200 0.83 -26.31 0.94
CA PHE A 200 -0.44 -26.14 1.65
C PHE A 200 -0.36 -26.61 3.11
N GLU A 201 0.44 -27.63 3.42
CA GLU A 201 0.68 -28.06 4.80
C GLU A 201 1.42 -26.99 5.61
N GLU A 202 2.40 -26.32 5.00
CA GLU A 202 3.09 -25.18 5.61
C GLU A 202 2.13 -24.00 5.79
N TYR A 203 1.22 -23.76 4.83
CA TYR A 203 0.21 -22.71 4.92
C TYR A 203 -0.78 -22.94 6.06
N ASP A 204 -1.30 -24.16 6.19
CA ASP A 204 -2.17 -24.54 7.31
C ASP A 204 -1.45 -24.40 8.67
N ALA A 205 -0.17 -24.75 8.73
CA ALA A 205 0.65 -24.57 9.93
C ALA A 205 0.92 -23.09 10.24
N PHE A 206 1.17 -22.28 9.21
CA PHE A 206 1.42 -20.84 9.31
C PHE A 206 0.19 -20.07 9.81
N LEU A 207 -1.01 -20.45 9.35
CA LEU A 207 -2.26 -19.83 9.78
C LEU A 207 -2.75 -20.31 11.16
N GLY A 208 -2.36 -21.53 11.55
CA GLY A 208 -2.81 -22.18 12.78
C GLY A 208 -4.15 -22.90 12.63
N ALA A 209 -4.69 -23.39 13.74
CA ALA A 209 -5.94 -24.14 13.73
C ALA A 209 -7.12 -23.27 13.25
N LYS A 210 -7.95 -23.79 12.33
CA LYS A 210 -9.11 -23.05 11.81
C LYS A 210 -9.99 -22.51 12.94
N GLY A 211 -10.21 -21.20 12.92
CA GLY A 211 -11.01 -20.48 13.93
C GLY A 211 -10.26 -20.12 15.22
N SER A 212 -8.96 -20.43 15.35
CA SER A 212 -8.16 -20.03 16.51
C SER A 212 -7.90 -18.52 16.55
N ARG A 213 -7.98 -17.84 15.39
CA ARG A 213 -7.81 -16.39 15.25
C ARG A 213 -8.74 -15.84 14.18
N LYS A 214 -9.02 -14.54 14.27
CA LYS A 214 -9.67 -13.79 13.20
C LYS A 214 -8.60 -13.47 12.14
N MET A 215 -8.96 -13.63 10.86
CA MET A 215 -8.07 -13.32 9.74
C MET A 215 -7.68 -11.84 9.75
N GLY A 216 -6.43 -11.53 9.37
CA GLY A 216 -5.92 -10.15 9.36
C GLY A 216 -5.59 -9.54 10.72
N HIS A 217 -5.95 -10.19 11.84
CA HIS A 217 -5.58 -9.72 13.18
C HIS A 217 -4.18 -10.20 13.60
N LEU A 218 -3.65 -9.60 14.67
CA LEU A 218 -2.35 -9.99 15.25
C LEU A 218 -2.24 -11.50 15.44
N PHE A 219 -1.10 -12.05 15.04
CA PHE A 219 -0.80 -13.47 15.22
C PHE A 219 -0.52 -13.81 16.69
N ASP A 220 0.32 -13.01 17.35
CA ASP A 220 0.68 -13.21 18.76
C ASP A 220 0.03 -12.15 19.67
N MET A 221 -1.10 -12.52 20.29
CA MET A 221 -1.82 -11.68 21.25
C MET A 221 -1.11 -11.57 22.61
N TYR A 222 -0.05 -12.35 22.87
CA TYR A 222 0.74 -12.25 24.10
C TYR A 222 1.82 -11.17 24.02
N GLN A 223 2.13 -10.68 22.81
CA GLN A 223 3.04 -9.56 22.63
C GLN A 223 2.49 -8.30 23.35
N PRO A 224 3.33 -7.56 24.09
CA PRO A 224 2.91 -6.29 24.69
C PRO A 224 2.50 -5.28 23.62
N VAL A 225 1.40 -4.55 23.85
CA VAL A 225 0.86 -3.60 22.87
C VAL A 225 1.85 -2.51 22.47
N ASP A 226 2.71 -2.07 23.39
CA ASP A 226 3.74 -1.07 23.10
C ASP A 226 4.76 -1.57 22.07
N VAL A 227 5.10 -2.87 22.11
CA VAL A 227 5.99 -3.48 21.12
C VAL A 227 5.29 -3.54 19.77
N VAL A 228 4.01 -3.94 19.74
CA VAL A 228 3.21 -3.95 18.50
C VAL A 228 3.19 -2.56 17.86
N ARG A 229 2.92 -1.50 18.63
CA ARG A 229 2.91 -0.12 18.11
C ARG A 229 4.28 0.31 17.60
N GLN A 230 5.36 0.00 18.33
CA GLN A 230 6.73 0.29 17.89
C GLN A 230 7.14 -0.44 16.62
N GLU A 231 6.63 -1.66 16.41
CA GLU A 231 6.82 -2.38 15.14
C GLU A 231 6.03 -1.71 14.00
N LEU A 232 4.78 -1.30 14.26
CA LEU A 232 3.95 -0.57 13.29
C LEU A 232 4.53 0.80 12.91
N ASP A 233 5.26 1.48 13.80
CA ASP A 233 5.93 2.76 13.50
C ASP A 233 6.92 2.67 12.33
N LYS A 234 7.45 1.47 12.08
CA LYS A 234 8.42 1.20 11.02
C LYS A 234 7.77 1.19 9.64
N ILE A 235 6.45 0.96 9.57
CA ILE A 235 5.73 0.93 8.29
C ILE A 235 5.66 2.33 7.70
N LYS A 236 6.04 2.45 6.43
CA LYS A 236 5.95 3.68 5.62
C LYS A 236 5.33 3.35 4.28
N GLY A 237 4.29 4.09 3.90
CA GLY A 237 3.51 3.84 2.70
C GLY A 237 2.85 2.47 2.71
N HIS A 238 2.69 1.89 1.53
CA HIS A 238 1.92 0.66 1.32
C HIS A 238 2.71 -0.42 0.57
N LEU A 239 3.93 -0.12 0.14
CA LEU A 239 4.75 -1.08 -0.61
C LEU A 239 5.12 -2.30 0.23
N VAL A 240 4.94 -3.47 -0.35
CA VAL A 240 5.45 -4.76 0.13
C VAL A 240 6.04 -5.51 -1.07
N TRP A 241 6.97 -6.42 -0.82
CA TRP A 241 7.41 -7.34 -1.86
C TRP A 241 6.29 -8.29 -2.25
N MET A 242 6.11 -8.49 -3.55
CA MET A 242 5.28 -9.59 -4.07
C MET A 242 6.00 -10.92 -3.79
N PRO A 243 5.40 -11.84 -3.02
CA PRO A 243 6.00 -13.14 -2.75
C PRO A 243 6.01 -14.00 -4.01
N LEU A 244 7.18 -14.40 -4.47
CA LEU A 244 7.36 -15.21 -5.69
C LEU A 244 7.50 -16.71 -5.38
N ASP A 245 7.87 -17.06 -4.15
CA ASP A 245 8.08 -18.43 -3.68
C ASP A 245 6.86 -18.99 -2.93
N PHE A 246 5.81 -18.18 -2.72
CA PHE A 246 4.59 -18.61 -2.05
C PHE A 246 3.94 -19.78 -2.81
N LEU A 247 3.71 -20.89 -2.10
CA LEU A 247 3.15 -22.12 -2.64
C LEU A 247 3.87 -22.68 -3.88
N CYS A 248 5.13 -22.33 -4.11
CA CYS A 248 5.89 -22.76 -5.30
C CYS A 248 6.10 -24.28 -5.40
N ASN A 249 5.98 -25.01 -4.29
CA ASN A 249 6.07 -26.46 -4.24
C ASN A 249 4.68 -27.15 -4.19
N ALA A 250 3.59 -26.38 -4.28
CA ALA A 250 2.23 -26.89 -4.35
C ALA A 250 1.73 -26.96 -5.80
N GLU A 251 0.87 -27.94 -6.08
CA GLU A 251 0.16 -28.00 -7.36
C GLU A 251 -1.05 -27.05 -7.30
N MET A 252 -0.89 -25.83 -7.81
CA MET A 252 -1.92 -24.78 -7.74
C MET A 252 -3.11 -25.01 -8.67
N ALA A 253 -2.92 -25.80 -9.73
CA ALA A 253 -3.96 -26.11 -10.70
C ALA A 253 -4.28 -27.61 -10.65
N GLU A 254 -5.24 -27.99 -9.80
CA GLU A 254 -5.80 -29.34 -9.85
C GLU A 254 -6.53 -29.53 -11.19
N LYS A 255 -5.92 -30.28 -12.11
CA LYS A 255 -6.55 -30.66 -13.38
C LYS A 255 -7.79 -31.51 -13.08
N GLY A 256 -8.96 -31.00 -13.45
CA GLY A 256 -10.24 -31.59 -13.06
C GLY A 256 -11.42 -30.93 -13.75
N LEU A 257 -12.61 -31.01 -13.15
CA LEU A 257 -13.82 -30.41 -13.72
C LEU A 257 -13.75 -28.88 -13.83
N GLN A 258 -12.98 -28.21 -12.97
CA GLN A 258 -12.86 -26.75 -12.94
C GLN A 258 -11.75 -26.20 -13.85
N VAL A 259 -10.60 -26.88 -13.95
CA VAL A 259 -9.50 -26.51 -14.86
C VAL A 259 -9.27 -27.64 -15.86
N ASN A 260 -9.73 -27.42 -17.10
CA ASN A 260 -9.60 -28.33 -18.23
C ASN A 260 -9.44 -27.54 -19.54
N SER A 261 -9.26 -28.23 -20.67
CA SER A 261 -9.00 -27.61 -21.98
C SER A 261 -10.09 -26.63 -22.46
N TYR A 262 -11.30 -26.67 -21.88
CA TYR A 262 -12.39 -25.74 -22.21
C TYR A 262 -12.49 -24.57 -21.22
N THR A 263 -12.03 -24.74 -19.99
CA THR A 263 -12.10 -23.71 -18.94
C THR A 263 -10.78 -23.01 -18.70
N GLU A 264 -9.67 -23.47 -19.29
CA GLU A 264 -8.36 -22.83 -19.19
C GLU A 264 -8.40 -21.36 -19.64
N SER A 265 -9.12 -21.06 -20.73
CA SER A 265 -9.34 -19.69 -21.21
C SER A 265 -10.17 -18.81 -20.26
N VAL A 266 -10.74 -19.39 -19.19
CA VAL A 266 -11.41 -18.62 -18.11
C VAL A 266 -10.37 -18.06 -17.11
N TYR A 267 -9.15 -18.57 -17.13
CA TYR A 267 -8.12 -18.18 -16.17
C TYR A 267 -6.92 -17.48 -16.84
N THR A 268 -6.90 -17.42 -18.18
CA THR A 268 -5.86 -16.76 -18.99
C THR A 268 -6.35 -15.46 -19.60
#